data_AF-A0A453Q198-F1
#
_entry.id   AF-A0A453Q198-F1
#
_cell.length_a   1.000
_cell.length_b   1.000
_cell.length_c   1.000
_cell.angle_alpha   90.00
_cell.angle_beta   90.00
_cell.angle_gamma   90.00
#
_symmetry.space_group_name_H-M   'P 1'
#
loop_
_entity.id
_entity.type
_entity.pdbx_description
1 polymer ?
#
loop_
_entity_poly.entity_id
_entity_poly.type
_entity_poly.pdbx_seq_one_letter_code
_entity_poly.pdbx_strand_id
1 'polypeptide(L)'
;MKNSISKRVEKSTMKLVVDAETDKVLGAAMCGPDAAEIMQGIAVALKAGATKATFDSTVGIHPSAAEEFVTMRTLTRRVSPPSKPKTNL
;
A
#
# COMPACT_ATOMS: atom_id res chain seq x y z
N MET A 1 -8.56 10.13 -18.43
CA MET A 1 -7.91 11.44 -18.22
C MET A 1 -8.93 12.44 -17.66
N LYS A 2 -9.06 12.56 -16.33
CA LYS A 2 -10.11 13.39 -15.69
C LYS A 2 -9.74 14.88 -15.56
N ASN A 3 -8.45 15.24 -15.67
CA ASN A 3 -7.94 16.59 -15.36
C ASN A 3 -7.32 17.32 -16.57
N SER A 4 -7.72 16.99 -17.81
CA SER A 4 -7.14 17.58 -19.03
C SER A 4 -7.40 19.08 -19.17
N ILE A 5 -8.52 19.58 -18.65
CA ILE A 5 -8.91 21.00 -18.72
C ILE A 5 -8.30 21.82 -17.58
N SER A 6 -8.25 21.28 -16.36
CA SER A 6 -7.77 22.01 -15.18
C SER A 6 -6.24 22.15 -15.13
N LYS A 7 -5.50 21.41 -15.96
CA LYS A 7 -4.02 21.31 -15.96
C LYS A 7 -3.42 21.00 -14.58
N ARG A 8 -4.24 20.52 -13.64
CA ARG A 8 -3.82 20.25 -12.27
C ARG A 8 -3.20 18.86 -12.22
N VAL A 9 -1.89 18.81 -12.01
CA VAL A 9 -1.17 17.57 -11.76
C VAL A 9 -1.44 17.15 -10.33
N GLU A 10 -2.44 16.31 -10.13
CA GLU A 10 -2.71 15.71 -8.83
C GLU A 10 -1.76 14.52 -8.64
N LYS A 11 -0.95 14.58 -7.58
CA LYS A 11 -0.07 13.48 -7.22
C LYS A 11 -0.88 12.44 -6.46
N SER A 12 -0.80 11.19 -6.90
CA SER A 12 -1.27 10.06 -6.10
C SER A 12 -0.16 9.62 -5.15
N THR A 13 -0.54 9.26 -3.93
CA THR A 13 0.36 8.66 -2.94
C THR A 13 -0.25 7.35 -2.47
N MET A 14 0.59 6.34 -2.32
CA MET A 14 0.17 5.00 -1.91
C MET A 14 1.20 4.43 -0.95
N LYS A 15 0.75 3.57 -0.02
CA LYS A 15 1.61 2.95 0.96
C LYS A 15 1.09 1.59 1.36
N LEU A 16 1.98 0.62 1.48
CA LEU A 16 1.76 -0.64 2.17
C LEU A 16 2.55 -0.67 3.48
N VAL A 17 1.96 -1.24 4.52
CA VAL A 17 2.62 -1.61 5.77
C VAL A 17 2.63 -3.13 5.82
N VAL A 18 3.83 -3.69 5.91
CA VAL A 18 4.06 -5.13 5.86
C VAL A 18 4.77 -5.55 7.14
N ASP A 19 4.33 -6.66 7.71
CA ASP A 19 5.05 -7.35 8.77
C ASP A 19 6.35 -7.94 8.19
N ALA A 20 7.49 -7.53 8.73
CA ALA A 20 8.79 -7.93 8.17
C ALA A 20 9.18 -9.39 8.45
N GLU A 21 8.50 -10.06 9.39
CA GLU A 21 8.77 -11.46 9.74
C GLU A 21 7.81 -12.39 9.00
N THR A 22 6.53 -12.02 8.90
CA THR A 22 5.49 -12.89 8.34
C THR A 22 5.10 -12.55 6.90
N ASP A 23 5.62 -11.45 6.35
CA ASP A 23 5.28 -10.91 5.03
C ASP A 23 3.81 -10.47 4.88
N LYS A 24 3.01 -10.54 5.95
CA LYS A 24 1.59 -10.17 5.92
C LYS A 24 1.44 -8.67 5.69
N VAL A 25 0.54 -8.28 4.79
CA VAL A 25 0.17 -6.87 4.64
C VAL A 25 -0.76 -6.49 5.79
N LEU A 26 -0.27 -5.61 6.68
CA LEU A 26 -0.98 -5.16 7.88
C LEU A 26 -1.91 -3.98 7.59
N GLY A 27 -1.60 -3.20 6.56
CA GLY A 27 -2.35 -2.01 6.21
C GLY A 27 -1.97 -1.44 4.86
N ALA A 28 -2.89 -0.69 4.27
CA ALA A 28 -2.69 0.03 3.03
C ALA A 28 -3.33 1.43 3.13
N ALA A 29 -2.74 2.41 2.45
CA ALA A 29 -3.27 3.77 2.39
C ALA A 29 -3.09 4.33 0.98
N MET A 30 -4.06 5.12 0.53
CA MET A 30 -4.02 5.82 -0.76
C MET A 30 -4.64 7.22 -0.61
N CYS A 31 -4.02 8.20 -1.26
CA CYS A 31 -4.61 9.50 -1.54
C CYS A 31 -4.42 9.78 -3.04
N GLY A 32 -5.53 9.97 -3.75
CA GLY A 32 -5.55 10.17 -5.19
C GLY A 32 -6.95 9.85 -5.76
N PRO A 33 -7.13 9.98 -7.08
CA PRO A 33 -8.39 9.62 -7.75
C PRO A 33 -8.76 8.15 -7.50
N ASP A 34 -10.06 7.89 -7.35
CA ASP A 34 -10.64 6.54 -7.26
C ASP A 34 -10.14 5.72 -6.04
N ALA A 35 -9.60 6.40 -5.02
CA ALA A 35 -9.05 5.76 -3.83
C ALA A 35 -10.08 4.96 -3.04
N ALA A 36 -11.35 5.40 -2.97
CA ALA A 36 -12.38 4.68 -2.24
C ALA A 36 -12.66 3.31 -2.88
N GLU A 37 -12.81 3.28 -4.20
CA GLU A 37 -13.07 2.08 -4.99
C GLU A 37 -11.88 1.11 -4.97
N ILE A 38 -10.65 1.62 -5.12
CA ILE A 38 -9.43 0.81 -5.07
C ILE A 38 -9.25 0.22 -3.67
N MET A 39 -9.37 1.05 -2.62
CA MET A 39 -9.15 0.61 -1.24
C MET A 39 -10.18 -0.41 -0.77
N GLN A 40 -11.41 -0.40 -1.31
CA GLN A 40 -12.41 -1.42 -1.01
C GLN A 40 -11.95 -2.83 -1.44
N GLY A 41 -11.37 -2.96 -2.64
CA GLY A 41 -10.80 -4.23 -3.10
C GLY A 41 -9.59 -4.67 -2.28
N ILE A 42 -8.70 -3.72 -1.95
CA ILE A 42 -7.53 -3.97 -1.10
C ILE A 42 -7.96 -4.43 0.30
N ALA A 43 -9.02 -3.86 0.88
CA ALA A 43 -9.52 -4.26 2.19
C ALA A 43 -9.95 -5.74 2.23
N VAL A 44 -10.53 -6.27 1.14
CA VAL A 44 -10.85 -7.70 1.02
C VAL A 44 -9.57 -8.56 1.05
N ALA A 45 -8.54 -8.18 0.29
CA ALA A 45 -7.26 -8.90 0.26
C ALA A 45 -6.58 -8.93 1.65
N LEU A 46 -6.57 -7.80 2.37
CA LEU A 46 -6.04 -7.71 3.73
C LEU A 46 -6.85 -8.57 4.70
N LYS A 47 -8.18 -8.57 4.59
CA LYS A 47 -9.05 -9.42 5.41
C LYS A 47 -8.80 -10.91 5.17
N ALA A 48 -8.49 -11.30 3.93
CA ALA A 48 -8.08 -12.65 3.55
C ALA A 48 -6.65 -13.01 3.99
N GLY A 49 -5.90 -12.06 4.53
CA GLY A 49 -4.54 -12.28 5.03
C GLY A 49 -3.46 -12.28 3.94
N ALA A 50 -3.67 -11.57 2.83
CA ALA A 50 -2.70 -11.47 1.75
C ALA A 50 -1.31 -11.03 2.25
N THR A 51 -0.28 -11.66 1.69
CA THR A 51 1.13 -11.33 1.95
C THR A 51 1.66 -10.40 0.86
N LYS A 52 2.80 -9.76 1.10
CA LYS A 52 3.43 -8.92 0.09
C LYS A 52 3.81 -9.74 -1.15
N ALA A 53 4.21 -10.99 -0.97
CA ALA A 53 4.40 -11.94 -2.07
C ALA A 53 3.14 -12.14 -2.92
N THR A 54 1.93 -12.22 -2.32
CA THR A 54 0.68 -12.26 -3.08
C THR A 54 0.53 -11.03 -3.99
N PHE A 55 0.78 -9.84 -3.44
CA PHE A 55 0.75 -8.60 -4.22
C PHE A 55 1.77 -8.61 -5.35
N ASP A 56 3.03 -9.00 -5.09
CA ASP A 56 4.09 -9.01 -6.12
C ASP A 56 3.87 -10.04 -7.23
N SER A 57 3.20 -11.15 -6.92
CA SER A 57 2.83 -12.18 -7.91
C SER A 57 1.59 -11.82 -8.72
N THR A 58 0.85 -10.78 -8.33
CA THR A 58 -0.37 -10.37 -9.00
C THR A 58 -0.04 -9.48 -10.20
N VAL A 59 -0.60 -9.81 -11.37
CA VAL A 59 -0.42 -9.00 -12.58
C VAL A 59 -1.23 -7.71 -12.46
N GLY A 60 -0.56 -6.58 -12.66
CA GLY A 60 -1.19 -5.26 -12.70
C GLY A 60 -2.08 -5.09 -13.93
N ILE A 61 -3.24 -4.45 -13.75
CA ILE A 61 -4.12 -4.06 -14.85
C ILE A 61 -3.67 -2.69 -15.36
N HIS A 62 -3.15 -2.65 -16.59
CA HIS A 62 -2.62 -1.43 -17.19
C HIS A 62 -3.58 -0.81 -18.23
N PRO A 63 -3.79 0.52 -18.24
CA PRO A 63 -3.28 1.52 -17.30
C PRO A 63 -4.25 1.76 -16.12
N SER A 64 -3.77 1.66 -14.88
CA SER A 64 -4.57 2.00 -13.69
C SER A 64 -3.72 2.49 -12.52
N ALA A 65 -4.29 3.31 -11.63
CA ALA A 65 -3.62 3.64 -10.37
C ALA A 65 -3.48 2.41 -9.46
N ALA A 66 -4.40 1.44 -9.55
CA ALA A 66 -4.37 0.23 -8.73
C ALA A 66 -3.16 -0.66 -9.02
N GLU A 67 -2.64 -0.66 -10.25
CA GLU A 67 -1.49 -1.49 -10.63
C GLU A 67 -0.24 -1.18 -9.81
N GLU A 68 -0.11 0.06 -9.30
CA GLU A 68 1.01 0.47 -8.46
C GLU A 68 1.09 -0.32 -7.15
N PHE A 69 -0.03 -0.78 -6.58
CA PHE A 69 0.00 -1.60 -5.35
C PHE A 69 0.65 -2.97 -5.55
N VAL A 70 0.61 -3.51 -6.77
CA VAL A 70 1.17 -4.84 -7.10
C VAL A 70 2.56 -4.75 -7.74
N THR A 71 3.15 -3.55 -7.83
CA THR A 71 4.50 -3.31 -8.37
C THR A 71 5.48 -2.70 -7.35
N MET A 72 5.06 -2.47 -6.09
CA MET A 72 5.90 -1.95 -5.00
C MET A 72 6.95 -2.96 -4.51
N ARG A 73 8.02 -3.19 -5.26
CA ARG A 73 9.05 -4.21 -4.94
C ARG A 73 10.16 -3.71 -4.01
N THR A 74 10.42 -2.41 -4.00
CA THR A 74 11.50 -1.82 -3.19
C THR A 74 10.95 -1.15 -1.94
N LEU A 75 11.49 -1.55 -0.79
CA LEU A 75 11.11 -1.01 0.51
C LEU A 75 11.60 0.44 0.68
N THR A 76 10.74 1.33 1.15
CA THR A 76 11.15 2.72 1.49
C THR A 76 11.85 2.81 2.85
N ARG A 77 11.41 2.04 3.85
CA ARG A 77 12.00 2.01 5.19
C ARG A 77 11.62 0.75 5.96
N ARG A 78 12.44 0.36 6.94
CA ARG A 78 12.11 -0.62 7.99
C ARG A 78 11.92 0.13 9.31
N VAL A 79 10.93 -0.27 10.10
CA VAL A 79 10.68 0.31 11.42
C VAL A 79 11.01 -0.74 12.47
N SER A 80 11.98 -0.45 13.34
CA SER A 80 12.30 -1.31 14.48
C SER A 80 11.25 -1.12 15.59
N PRO A 81 10.92 -2.17 16.35
CA PRO A 81 10.06 -2.00 17.53
C PRO A 81 10.69 -1.00 18.51
N PRO A 82 9.88 -0.20 19.23
CA PRO A 82 10.41 0.69 20.25
C PRO A 82 11.14 -0.14 21.31
N SER A 83 12.35 0.28 21.69
CA SER A 83 13.06 -0.32 22.82
C SER A 83 12.15 -0.28 24.05
N LYS A 84 12.06 -1.38 24.82
CA LYS A 84 11.33 -1.39 26.09
C LYS A 84 11.74 -0.16 26.91
N PRO A 85 10.78 0.61 27.46
CA PRO A 85 11.14 1.70 28.36
C PRO A 85 11.99 1.11 29.49
N LYS A 86 13.15 1.71 29.75
CA LYS A 86 13.96 1.37 30.93
C LYS A 86 13.19 1.83 32.16
N THR A 87 12.35 0.96 32.72
CA THR A 87 11.73 1.23 34.01
C THR A 87 12.81 1.02 35.07
N ASN A 88 13.22 2.10 35.74
CA ASN A 88 14.14 2.06 36.89
C ASN A 88 13.36 1.73 38.18
N LEU A 89 12.59 0.64 38.17
CA LEU A 89 11.91 0.09 39.35
C LEU A 89 12.54 -1.26 39.71
#